data_AF-A0A7G2LVU0-F1
#
_entry.id   AF-A0A7G2LVU0-F1
#
_cell.length_a   1.000
_cell.length_b   1.000
_cell.length_c   1.000
_cell.angle_alpha   90.00
_cell.angle_beta   90.00
_cell.angle_gamma   90.00
#
_symmetry.space_group_name_H-M   'P 1'
#
loop_
_entity.id
_entity.type
_entity.pdbx_description
1 polymer ?
#
loop_
_entity_poly.entity_id
_entity_poly.type
_entity_poly.pdbx_seq_one_letter_code
_entity_poly.pdbx_strand_id
1 'polypeptide(L)'
;MRLFYATAICAVTASQALALCAPESTIVLSCTTNGGADHLDVCISGDSVTYRYGPESAPDLTLTTTVARLEHQPWPGIGRAIWEAATFRNGAFSYEVYSSYDKFDQISDGGVTVYQQDNEVASLACDAGSVKLGLFAVGDAKEAAGQCWDPEAQIWGQC
;
A
#
# COMPACT_ATOMS: atom_id res chain seq x y z
N MET A 1 -22.99 55.45 24.26
CA MET A 1 -22.45 54.80 23.05
C MET A 1 -21.34 53.86 23.45
N ARG A 2 -21.57 52.54 23.42
CA ARG A 2 -20.52 51.51 23.59
C ARG A 2 -20.53 50.68 22.31
N LEU A 3 -19.52 50.86 21.46
CA LEU A 3 -19.34 50.04 20.26
C LEU A 3 -18.78 48.67 20.69
N PHE A 4 -19.55 47.62 20.47
CA PHE A 4 -19.07 46.24 20.56
C PHE A 4 -18.54 45.84 19.19
N TYR A 5 -17.22 45.65 19.06
CA TYR A 5 -16.60 45.06 17.88
C TYR A 5 -16.78 43.54 17.95
N ALA A 6 -17.65 43.01 17.08
CA ALA A 6 -17.79 41.57 16.88
C ALA A 6 -16.65 41.09 15.97
N THR A 7 -15.60 40.54 16.56
CA THR A 7 -14.53 39.87 15.82
C THR A 7 -15.04 38.50 15.38
N ALA A 8 -15.41 38.37 14.11
CA ALA A 8 -15.78 37.10 13.52
C ALA A 8 -14.51 36.25 13.33
N ILE A 9 -14.31 35.25 14.19
CA ILE A 9 -13.26 34.25 14.05
C ILE A 9 -13.76 33.22 13.02
N CYS A 10 -13.24 33.30 11.80
CA CYS A 10 -13.48 32.32 10.76
C CYS A 10 -12.60 31.09 11.06
N ALA A 11 -13.20 30.04 11.62
CA ALA A 11 -12.50 28.77 11.86
C ALA A 11 -12.29 28.08 10.50
N VAL A 12 -11.07 28.16 9.97
CA VAL A 12 -10.66 27.35 8.81
C VAL A 12 -10.47 25.93 9.32
N THR A 13 -11.47 25.07 9.13
CA THR A 13 -11.28 23.63 9.27
C THR A 13 -10.44 23.17 8.08
N ALA A 14 -9.15 22.96 8.30
CA ALA A 14 -8.32 22.24 7.36
C ALA A 14 -8.86 20.81 7.27
N SER A 15 -9.66 20.53 6.24
CA SER A 15 -9.89 19.15 5.81
C SER A 15 -8.53 18.61 5.40
N GLN A 16 -7.87 17.91 6.31
CA GLN A 16 -6.76 17.05 5.95
C GLN A 16 -7.41 15.92 5.15
N ALA A 17 -7.50 16.09 3.83
CA ALA A 17 -7.59 14.94 2.96
C ALA A 17 -6.38 14.08 3.35
N LEU A 18 -6.63 12.94 4.00
CA LEU A 18 -5.57 11.98 4.29
C LEU A 18 -5.18 11.44 2.92
N ALA A 19 -4.15 12.05 2.34
CA ALA A 19 -3.70 11.75 1.01
C ALA A 19 -3.35 10.26 0.88
N LEU A 20 -3.73 9.70 -0.28
CA LEU A 20 -2.93 8.77 -1.07
C LEU A 20 -1.42 8.89 -0.72
N CYS A 21 -0.93 8.11 0.23
CA CYS A 21 0.43 8.21 0.80
C CYS A 21 0.84 9.63 1.32
N ALA A 22 1.60 9.69 2.42
CA ALA A 22 2.13 10.97 2.90
C ALA A 22 3.15 11.55 1.89
N PRO A 23 3.34 12.88 1.80
CA PRO A 23 4.24 13.49 0.80
C PRO A 23 5.67 12.95 0.78
N GLU A 24 6.19 12.52 1.94
CA GLU A 24 7.54 11.98 2.11
C GLU A 24 7.58 10.44 2.18
N SER A 25 6.51 9.78 1.74
CA SER A 25 6.42 8.32 1.73
C SER A 25 6.52 7.77 0.31
N THR A 26 7.11 6.59 0.19
CA THR A 26 7.22 5.86 -1.07
C THR A 26 5.95 5.05 -1.29
N ILE A 27 5.29 5.23 -2.43
CA ILE A 27 4.16 4.39 -2.85
C ILE A 27 4.70 3.00 -3.20
N VAL A 28 4.05 1.95 -2.72
CA VAL A 28 4.24 0.57 -3.20
C VAL A 28 3.11 0.23 -4.17
N LEU A 29 1.87 0.42 -3.72
CA LEU A 29 0.65 0.34 -4.53
C LEU A 29 -0.29 1.45 -4.07
N SER A 30 -0.96 2.11 -5.00
CA SER A 30 -2.05 3.04 -4.70
C SER A 30 -3.06 2.97 -5.82
N CYS A 31 -4.32 2.72 -5.51
CA CYS A 31 -5.39 2.61 -6.50
C CYS A 31 -6.76 2.86 -5.87
N THR A 32 -7.77 3.02 -6.72
CA THR A 32 -9.17 2.96 -6.27
C THR A 32 -9.75 1.57 -6.48
N THR A 33 -10.83 1.28 -5.78
CA THR A 33 -11.65 0.08 -5.94
C THR A 33 -13.13 0.47 -5.89
N ASN A 34 -14.01 -0.46 -6.28
CA ASN A 34 -15.46 -0.24 -6.24
C ASN A 34 -15.89 1.01 -7.03
N GLY A 35 -15.27 1.22 -8.20
CA GLY A 35 -15.60 2.34 -9.09
C GLY A 35 -15.22 3.71 -8.51
N GLY A 36 -14.14 3.78 -7.73
CA GLY A 36 -13.67 5.03 -7.12
C GLY A 36 -14.18 5.31 -5.71
N ALA A 37 -15.01 4.43 -5.13
CA ALA A 37 -15.58 4.67 -3.80
C ALA A 37 -14.57 4.45 -2.67
N ASP A 38 -13.71 3.44 -2.83
CA ASP A 38 -12.75 3.01 -1.81
C ASP A 38 -11.34 3.08 -2.38
N HIS A 39 -10.36 3.27 -1.51
CA HIS A 39 -8.94 3.29 -1.84
C HIS A 39 -8.25 2.05 -1.29
N LEU A 40 -7.21 1.60 -1.99
CA LEU A 40 -6.27 0.59 -1.54
C LEU A 40 -4.87 1.19 -1.70
N ASP A 41 -4.22 1.45 -0.57
CA ASP A 41 -2.89 2.08 -0.54
C ASP A 41 -1.91 1.28 0.30
N VAL A 42 -0.69 1.13 -0.20
CA VAL A 42 0.47 0.64 0.53
C VAL A 42 1.60 1.65 0.38
N CYS A 43 2.06 2.18 1.51
CA CYS A 43 3.09 3.23 1.56
C CYS A 43 4.22 2.85 2.53
N ILE A 44 5.45 3.21 2.18
CA ILE A 44 6.63 3.10 3.05
C ILE A 44 6.99 4.49 3.56
N SER A 45 7.12 4.65 4.88
CA SER A 45 7.58 5.88 5.52
C SER A 45 8.62 5.55 6.59
N GLY A 46 9.88 5.89 6.33
CA GLY A 46 11.00 5.41 7.12
C GLY A 46 11.05 3.88 7.13
N ASP A 47 11.07 3.27 8.32
CA ASP A 47 11.03 1.81 8.50
C ASP A 47 9.59 1.24 8.54
N SER A 48 8.55 2.08 8.48
CA SER A 48 7.16 1.61 8.55
C SER A 48 6.57 1.38 7.16
N VAL A 49 5.86 0.26 7.00
CA VAL A 49 4.99 0.00 5.83
C VAL A 49 3.55 -0.06 6.29
N THR A 50 2.69 0.74 5.66
CA THR A 50 1.27 0.85 6.03
C THR A 50 0.38 0.50 4.85
N TYR A 51 -0.51 -0.47 5.07
CA TYR A 51 -1.64 -0.79 4.20
C TYR A 51 -2.91 -0.09 4.70
N ARG A 52 -3.70 0.47 3.78
CA ARG A 52 -5.01 1.08 4.07
C ARG A 52 -6.04 0.63 3.05
N TYR A 53 -7.26 0.40 3.54
CA TYR A 53 -8.42 0.09 2.70
C TYR A 53 -9.69 0.79 3.20
N GLY A 54 -10.52 1.26 2.28
CA GLY A 54 -11.80 1.93 2.53
C GLY A 54 -11.83 3.37 1.99
N PRO A 55 -12.80 4.20 2.39
CA PRO A 55 -12.92 5.58 1.91
C PRO A 55 -11.67 6.43 2.22
N GLU A 56 -11.24 7.28 1.28
CA GLU A 56 -10.00 8.09 1.41
C GLU A 56 -9.95 8.91 2.72
N SER A 57 -11.08 9.50 3.11
CA SER A 57 -11.14 10.36 4.31
C SER A 57 -11.22 9.58 5.63
N ALA A 58 -11.61 8.31 5.59
CA ALA A 58 -11.82 7.47 6.76
C ALA A 58 -11.67 5.99 6.39
N PRO A 59 -10.43 5.47 6.28
CA PRO A 59 -10.18 4.08 5.93
C PRO A 59 -10.82 3.13 6.96
N ASP A 60 -11.49 2.10 6.48
CA ASP A 60 -12.10 1.06 7.31
C ASP A 60 -11.05 0.15 7.96
N LEU A 61 -9.92 -0.03 7.28
CA LEU A 61 -8.81 -0.86 7.74
C LEU A 61 -7.48 -0.14 7.54
N THR A 62 -6.65 -0.14 8.57
CA THR A 62 -5.26 0.30 8.50
C THR A 62 -4.39 -0.72 9.22
N LEU A 63 -3.40 -1.27 8.51
CA LEU A 63 -2.42 -2.20 9.05
C LEU A 63 -1.03 -1.61 8.90
N THR A 64 -0.21 -1.69 9.94
CA THR A 64 1.17 -1.20 9.91
C THR A 64 2.12 -2.28 10.41
N THR A 65 3.22 -2.45 9.69
CA THR A 65 4.36 -3.29 10.08
C THR A 65 5.66 -2.57 9.77
N THR A 66 6.80 -3.18 10.09
CA THR A 66 8.11 -2.66 9.68
C THR A 66 8.57 -3.28 8.37
N VAL A 67 9.45 -2.59 7.64
CA VAL A 67 10.07 -3.11 6.40
C VAL A 67 10.71 -4.47 6.66
N ALA A 68 11.42 -4.61 7.78
CA ALA A 68 12.08 -5.87 8.15
C ALA A 68 11.11 -7.05 8.36
N ARG A 69 9.89 -6.78 8.83
CA ARG A 69 8.87 -7.80 9.17
C ARG A 69 7.86 -8.06 8.07
N LEU A 70 7.71 -7.15 7.12
CA LEU A 70 6.79 -7.34 6.00
C LEU A 70 7.20 -8.58 5.19
N GLU A 71 6.27 -9.50 5.00
CA GLU A 71 6.46 -10.60 4.07
C GLU A 71 6.37 -10.05 2.65
N HIS A 72 7.37 -10.36 1.83
CA HIS A 72 7.46 -9.81 0.49
C HIS A 72 8.01 -10.86 -0.47
N GLN A 73 7.27 -11.10 -1.54
CA GLN A 73 7.73 -11.91 -2.66
C GLN A 73 8.18 -10.95 -3.77
N PRO A 74 9.50 -10.81 -4.04
CA PRO A 74 9.98 -10.01 -5.15
C PRO A 74 9.70 -10.73 -6.48
N TRP A 75 9.69 -9.94 -7.56
CA TRP A 75 9.60 -10.47 -8.92
C TRP A 75 10.81 -11.39 -9.20
N PRO A 76 10.62 -12.63 -9.69
CA PRO A 76 11.73 -13.55 -9.97
C PRO A 76 12.62 -13.17 -11.17
N GLY A 77 12.42 -11.98 -11.76
CA GLY A 77 13.21 -11.50 -12.91
C GLY A 77 12.82 -12.09 -14.26
N ILE A 78 11.81 -12.97 -14.31
CA ILE A 78 11.34 -13.62 -15.54
C ILE A 78 9.81 -13.49 -15.68
N GLY A 79 9.35 -13.45 -16.93
CA GLY A 79 7.94 -13.37 -17.29
C GLY A 79 7.57 -12.08 -18.02
N ARG A 80 6.34 -12.04 -18.53
CA ARG A 80 5.77 -10.91 -19.28
C ARG A 80 5.49 -9.72 -18.35
N ALA A 81 4.91 -9.99 -17.19
CA ALA A 81 4.66 -8.98 -16.16
C ALA A 81 5.81 -8.95 -15.14
N ILE A 82 6.16 -7.74 -14.69
CA ILE A 82 6.88 -7.54 -13.44
C ILE A 82 5.83 -7.59 -12.35
N TRP A 83 5.90 -8.55 -11.45
CA TRP A 83 4.90 -8.71 -10.39
C TRP A 83 5.57 -8.91 -9.04
N GLU A 84 4.95 -8.39 -8.00
CA GLU A 84 5.42 -8.47 -6.63
C GLU A 84 4.22 -8.68 -5.70
N ALA A 85 4.48 -9.24 -4.52
CA ALA A 85 3.48 -9.35 -3.48
C ALA A 85 4.03 -8.88 -2.12
N ALA A 86 3.19 -8.24 -1.32
CA ALA A 86 3.48 -7.84 0.04
C ALA A 86 2.33 -8.28 0.96
N THR A 87 2.64 -9.06 2.00
CA THR A 87 1.63 -9.69 2.85
C THR A 87 1.60 -9.08 4.24
N PHE A 88 0.47 -8.49 4.59
CA PHE A 88 0.18 -7.96 5.93
C PHE A 88 -0.59 -9.01 6.74
N ARG A 89 -0.31 -9.11 8.04
CA ARG A 89 -1.00 -10.04 8.94
C ARG A 89 -1.82 -9.30 9.99
N ASN A 90 -3.04 -9.78 10.26
CA ASN A 90 -3.92 -9.29 11.32
C ASN A 90 -4.67 -10.47 11.97
N GLY A 91 -4.14 -10.98 13.08
CA GLY A 91 -4.69 -12.15 13.75
C GLY A 91 -4.68 -13.39 12.84
N ALA A 92 -5.86 -13.96 12.57
CA ALA A 92 -6.02 -15.13 11.71
C ALA A 92 -6.05 -14.79 10.20
N PHE A 93 -6.01 -13.50 9.85
CA PHE A 93 -6.12 -13.03 8.46
C PHE A 93 -4.76 -12.59 7.91
N SER A 94 -4.53 -12.84 6.63
CA SER A 94 -3.44 -12.25 5.84
C SER A 94 -3.99 -11.54 4.62
N TYR A 95 -3.38 -10.41 4.28
CA TYR A 95 -3.75 -9.52 3.19
C TYR A 95 -2.56 -9.49 2.24
N GLU A 96 -2.60 -10.34 1.22
CA GLU A 96 -1.59 -10.40 0.18
C GLU A 96 -1.91 -9.32 -0.85
N VAL A 97 -1.19 -8.21 -0.76
CA VAL A 97 -1.31 -7.11 -1.72
C VAL A 97 -0.41 -7.44 -2.90
N TYR A 98 -0.98 -7.54 -4.09
CA TYR A 98 -0.22 -7.81 -5.31
C TYR A 98 -0.16 -6.56 -6.19
N SER A 99 0.97 -6.42 -6.88
CA SER A 99 1.16 -5.43 -7.94
C SER A 99 1.72 -6.11 -9.18
N SER A 100 1.33 -5.63 -10.35
CA SER A 100 1.76 -6.19 -11.62
C SER A 100 1.87 -5.10 -12.68
N TYR A 101 2.95 -5.12 -13.46
CA TYR A 101 3.14 -4.26 -14.62
C TYR A 101 3.43 -5.12 -15.84
N ASP A 102 2.49 -5.12 -16.80
CA ASP A 102 2.66 -5.80 -18.08
C ASP A 102 3.64 -5.02 -18.97
N LYS A 103 4.81 -5.58 -19.24
CA LYS A 103 5.85 -4.89 -20.02
C LYS A 103 5.50 -4.69 -21.50
N PHE A 104 4.49 -5.41 -22.01
CA PHE A 104 4.13 -5.42 -23.44
C PHE A 104 2.98 -4.46 -23.70
N ASP A 105 1.91 -4.59 -22.93
CA ASP A 105 0.74 -3.72 -23.05
C ASP A 105 0.90 -2.42 -22.25
N GLN A 106 1.93 -2.34 -21.39
CA GLN A 106 2.23 -1.21 -20.51
C GLN A 106 1.08 -0.89 -19.55
N ILE A 107 0.40 -1.94 -19.07
CA ILE A 107 -0.74 -1.84 -18.17
C ILE A 107 -0.29 -2.23 -16.77
N SER A 108 -0.64 -1.38 -15.80
CA SER A 108 -0.52 -1.69 -14.38
C SER A 108 -1.80 -2.32 -13.85
N ASP A 109 -1.63 -3.33 -13.01
CA ASP A 109 -2.68 -4.01 -12.26
C ASP A 109 -2.25 -4.17 -10.79
N GLY A 110 -3.21 -4.39 -9.92
CA GLY A 110 -2.98 -4.60 -8.51
C GLY A 110 -4.25 -4.92 -7.76
N GLY A 111 -4.10 -5.23 -6.48
CA GLY A 111 -5.23 -5.58 -5.63
C GLY A 111 -4.78 -6.23 -4.34
N VAL A 112 -5.75 -6.83 -3.65
CA VAL A 112 -5.50 -7.62 -2.45
C VAL A 112 -6.28 -8.91 -2.49
N THR A 113 -5.62 -10.00 -2.14
CA THR A 113 -6.27 -11.26 -1.80
C THR A 113 -6.18 -11.46 -0.30
N VAL A 114 -7.32 -11.69 0.33
CA VAL A 114 -7.45 -11.88 1.77
C VAL A 114 -7.64 -13.35 2.06
N TYR A 115 -6.80 -13.87 2.93
CA TYR A 115 -6.86 -15.24 3.39
C TYR A 115 -7.21 -15.28 4.87
N GLN A 116 -7.95 -16.30 5.28
CA GLN A 116 -8.05 -16.74 6.66
C GLN A 116 -7.31 -18.07 6.77
N GLN A 117 -6.15 -18.06 7.43
CA GLN A 117 -5.17 -19.15 7.33
C GLN A 117 -4.79 -19.36 5.84
N ASP A 118 -5.03 -20.54 5.28
CA ASP A 118 -4.69 -20.86 3.88
C ASP A 118 -5.90 -20.77 2.93
N ASN A 119 -7.08 -20.38 3.44
CA ASN A 119 -8.29 -20.26 2.63
C ASN A 119 -8.48 -18.82 2.18
N GLU A 120 -8.57 -18.61 0.86
CA GLU A 120 -9.01 -17.33 0.31
C GLU A 120 -10.45 -17.05 0.75
N VAL A 121 -10.68 -15.88 1.35
CA VAL A 121 -12.00 -15.46 1.84
C VAL A 121 -12.52 -14.20 1.14
N ALA A 122 -11.65 -13.44 0.48
CA ALA A 122 -12.01 -12.34 -0.40
C ALA A 122 -10.86 -12.04 -1.38
N SER A 123 -11.20 -11.52 -2.54
CA SER A 123 -10.24 -10.91 -3.46
C SER A 123 -10.84 -9.64 -4.04
N LEU A 124 -10.01 -8.61 -4.14
CA LEU A 124 -10.41 -7.30 -4.65
C LEU A 124 -9.33 -6.79 -5.59
N ALA A 125 -9.73 -6.49 -6.83
CA ALA A 125 -8.88 -5.86 -7.82
C ALA A 125 -9.04 -4.33 -7.79
N CYS A 126 -7.96 -3.63 -8.13
CA CYS A 126 -8.00 -2.20 -8.40
C CYS A 126 -8.88 -1.87 -9.62
N ASP A 127 -9.49 -0.70 -9.63
CA ASP A 127 -10.19 -0.19 -10.80
C ASP A 127 -9.20 0.05 -11.94
N ALA A 128 -9.58 -0.34 -13.16
CA ALA A 128 -8.74 -0.20 -14.34
C ALA A 128 -8.27 1.26 -14.55
N GLY A 129 -6.97 1.45 -14.70
CA GLY A 129 -6.36 2.76 -14.93
C GLY A 129 -6.15 3.63 -13.68
N SER A 130 -6.55 3.15 -12.49
CA SER A 130 -6.33 3.87 -11.22
C SER A 130 -4.98 3.56 -10.57
N VAL A 131 -4.31 2.50 -11.01
CA VAL A 131 -3.13 1.92 -10.37
C VAL A 131 -1.87 2.78 -10.51
N LYS A 132 -1.25 3.10 -9.39
CA LYS A 132 0.10 3.67 -9.26
C LYS A 132 0.99 2.66 -8.55
N LEU A 133 2.18 2.41 -9.10
CA LEU A 133 3.11 1.41 -8.60
C LEU A 133 4.44 2.05 -8.20
N GLY A 134 5.01 1.59 -7.08
CA GLY A 134 6.44 1.67 -6.82
C GLY A 134 7.04 0.28 -6.96
N LEU A 135 7.26 -0.15 -8.20
CA LEU A 135 7.93 -1.42 -8.49
C LEU A 135 9.28 -1.46 -7.76
N PHE A 136 9.59 -2.60 -7.15
CA PHE A 136 10.79 -2.88 -6.37
C PHE A 136 10.93 -2.10 -5.07
N ALA A 137 10.00 -1.18 -4.73
CA ALA A 137 10.13 -0.33 -3.57
C ALA A 137 10.25 -1.10 -2.24
N VAL A 138 9.56 -2.24 -2.11
CA VAL A 138 9.67 -3.08 -0.91
C VAL A 138 11.01 -3.79 -0.85
N GLY A 139 11.48 -4.34 -1.98
CA GLY A 139 12.79 -4.96 -2.10
C GLY A 139 13.91 -3.98 -1.77
N ASP A 140 13.90 -2.81 -2.41
CA ASP A 140 14.88 -1.73 -2.17
C ASP A 140 14.89 -1.29 -0.70
N ALA A 141 13.72 -1.15 -0.06
CA ALA A 141 13.62 -0.80 1.35
C ALA A 141 14.19 -1.90 2.26
N LYS A 142 13.95 -3.18 1.93
CA LYS A 142 14.51 -4.32 2.66
C LYS A 142 16.03 -4.37 2.54
N GLU A 143 16.57 -4.16 1.35
CA GLU A 143 18.01 -4.06 1.11
C GLU A 143 18.64 -2.90 1.89
N ALA A 144 18.01 -1.73 1.89
CA ALA A 144 18.43 -0.59 2.70
C ALA A 144 18.40 -0.87 4.22
N ALA A 145 17.53 -1.79 4.65
CA ALA A 145 17.45 -2.27 6.03
C ALA A 145 18.42 -3.45 6.33
N GLY A 146 19.31 -3.80 5.39
CA GLY A 146 20.27 -4.89 5.56
C GLY A 146 19.68 -6.28 5.37
N GLN A 147 18.54 -6.41 4.68
CA GLN A 147 17.99 -7.70 4.28
C GLN A 147 18.30 -8.05 2.83
N CYS A 148 18.68 -9.29 2.59
CA CYS A 148 18.99 -9.82 1.26
C CYS A 148 17.98 -10.93 0.89
N TRP A 149 17.53 -10.95 -0.36
CA TRP A 149 16.68 -12.02 -0.89
C TRP A 149 17.54 -13.22 -1.27
N ASP A 150 17.23 -14.40 -0.72
CA ASP A 150 17.72 -15.68 -1.20
C ASP A 150 16.71 -16.25 -2.20
N PRO A 151 17.01 -16.24 -3.51
CA PRO A 151 16.09 -16.74 -4.54
C PRO A 151 15.93 -18.26 -4.52
N GLU A 152 16.88 -19.00 -3.95
CA GLU A 152 16.86 -20.46 -3.89
C GLU A 152 15.98 -20.94 -2.74
N ALA A 153 16.14 -20.31 -1.57
CA ALA A 153 15.31 -20.60 -0.39
C ALA A 153 13.99 -19.82 -0.38
N GLN A 154 13.84 -18.81 -1.25
CA GLN A 154 12.69 -17.90 -1.31
C GLN A 154 12.42 -17.21 0.03
N ILE A 155 13.48 -16.73 0.68
CA ILE A 155 13.39 -16.05 1.98
C ILE A 155 14.21 -14.76 1.99
N TRP A 156 13.77 -13.80 2.78
CA TRP A 156 14.58 -12.65 3.17
C TRP A 156 15.40 -12.99 4.41
N GLY A 157 16.71 -12.82 4.33
CA GLY A 157 17.65 -12.99 5.44
C GLY A 157 18.40 -11.70 5.74
N GLN A 158 19.21 -11.68 6.80
CA GLN A 158 20.22 -10.64 6.95
C GLN A 158 21.31 -10.84 5.89
N CYS A 159 21.76 -9.74 5.31
CA CYS A 159 23.11 -9.68 4.76
C CYS A 159 24.12 -9.68 5.94
#